data_AF-A0A6P0J1S0-F1
#
_entry.id   AF-A0A6P0J1S0-F1
#
_cell.length_a   1.000
_cell.length_b   1.000
_cell.length_c   1.000
_cell.angle_alpha   90.00
_cell.angle_beta   90.00
_cell.angle_gamma   90.00
#
_symmetry.space_group_name_H-M   'P 1'
#
loop_
_entity.id
_entity.type
_entity.pdbx_description
1 polymer ?
#
loop_
_entity_poly.entity_id
_entity_poly.type
_entity_poly.pdbx_seq_one_letter_code
_entity_poly.pdbx_strand_id
1 'polypeptide(L)'
;MTTQLSDYIKELITKARIVSFANWQDSYPPEIIQHFQAADDNGRYLTDDDLHQIKACSPDTEPLINTAKFLRDNASDIVSEARETVLAQYPDITKPGGGLYPAPRAEACWRDFWHFLRCITYGIAGSSTEFTSAEGLHYMNLLYKEMQVPIPAMVSGLEEIKAASLKGLSEPETIAPYFDHLINQLKNFS
;
A
#
# COMPACT_ATOMS: atom_id res chain seq x y z
N MET A 1 -31.28 -1.43 -2.61
CA MET A 1 -30.97 -2.36 -1.50
C MET A 1 -29.53 -2.11 -1.10
N THR A 2 -29.31 -1.53 0.07
CA THR A 2 -27.97 -1.44 0.67
C THR A 2 -27.57 -2.84 1.09
N THR A 3 -26.71 -3.49 0.30
CA THR A 3 -26.15 -4.81 0.61
C THR A 3 -25.25 -4.65 1.85
N GLN A 4 -25.76 -5.06 3.00
CA GLN A 4 -24.96 -5.10 4.23
C GLN A 4 -23.89 -6.19 4.06
N LEU A 5 -22.62 -5.84 4.32
CA LEU A 5 -21.51 -6.80 4.30
C LEU A 5 -21.79 -7.93 5.32
N SER A 6 -21.47 -9.17 4.94
CA SER A 6 -21.56 -10.30 5.87
C SER A 6 -20.60 -10.12 7.04
N ASP A 7 -20.90 -10.73 8.19
CA ASP A 7 -20.01 -10.64 9.36
C ASP A 7 -18.65 -11.27 9.10
N TYR A 8 -18.61 -12.32 8.26
CA TYR A 8 -17.37 -12.91 7.76
C TYR A 8 -16.50 -11.92 7.00
N ILE A 9 -17.08 -11.14 6.06
CA ILE A 9 -16.30 -10.14 5.31
C ILE A 9 -15.79 -9.02 6.24
N LYS A 10 -16.59 -8.59 7.22
CA LYS A 10 -16.15 -7.57 8.21
C LYS A 10 -14.98 -8.08 9.06
N GLU A 11 -15.01 -9.35 9.44
CA GLU A 11 -13.92 -10.00 10.16
C GLU A 11 -12.64 -10.03 9.30
N LEU A 12 -12.76 -10.43 8.02
CA LEU A 12 -11.63 -10.42 7.09
C LEU A 12 -11.04 -9.02 6.90
N ILE A 13 -11.88 -7.99 6.73
CA ILE A 13 -11.43 -6.59 6.64
C ILE A 13 -10.63 -6.18 7.88
N THR A 14 -11.11 -6.55 9.07
CA THR A 14 -10.44 -6.22 10.33
C THR A 14 -9.08 -6.91 10.46
N LYS A 15 -8.96 -8.13 9.94
CA LYS A 15 -7.75 -8.95 10.02
C LYS A 15 -6.77 -8.72 8.87
N ALA A 16 -7.19 -8.14 7.75
CA ALA A 16 -6.38 -7.83 6.58
C ALA A 16 -5.43 -6.63 6.78
N ARG A 17 -4.77 -6.56 7.95
CA ARG A 17 -3.76 -5.54 8.27
C ARG A 17 -2.41 -5.99 7.74
N ILE A 18 -2.07 -5.53 6.54
CA ILE A 18 -0.89 -6.03 5.83
C ILE A 18 0.43 -5.45 6.32
N VAL A 19 0.44 -4.44 7.18
CA VAL A 19 1.67 -3.85 7.71
C VAL A 19 2.08 -4.54 9.00
N SER A 20 3.38 -4.76 9.20
CA SER A 20 3.94 -5.22 10.46
C SER A 20 5.31 -4.58 10.70
N PHE A 21 5.52 -4.13 11.94
CA PHE A 21 6.81 -3.64 12.44
C PHE A 21 7.41 -4.59 13.48
N ALA A 22 6.87 -5.81 13.58
CA ALA A 22 7.20 -6.76 14.64
C ALA A 22 8.63 -7.30 14.60
N ASN A 23 9.38 -7.06 13.51
CA ASN A 23 10.78 -7.45 13.34
C ASN A 23 11.72 -6.23 13.31
N TRP A 24 11.22 -5.03 13.63
CA TRP A 24 11.99 -3.78 13.50
C TRP A 24 12.67 -3.36 14.80
N GLN A 25 12.42 -4.06 15.92
CA GLN A 25 12.98 -3.74 17.24
C GLN A 25 14.50 -3.89 17.30
N ASP A 26 15.08 -4.65 16.38
CA ASP A 26 16.54 -4.78 16.23
C ASP A 26 17.16 -3.56 15.51
N SER A 27 16.35 -2.78 14.78
CA SER A 27 16.79 -1.63 13.98
C SER A 27 16.33 -0.28 14.52
N TYR A 28 15.21 -0.24 15.25
CA TYR A 28 14.63 0.99 15.79
C TYR A 28 14.20 0.84 17.25
N PRO A 29 14.37 1.89 18.06
CA PRO A 29 13.79 1.95 19.39
C PRO A 29 12.26 1.84 19.37
N PRO A 30 11.63 1.33 20.44
CA PRO A 30 10.18 1.22 20.53
C PRO A 30 9.43 2.53 20.29
N GLU A 31 9.97 3.66 20.76
CA GLU A 31 9.37 4.99 20.52
C GLU A 31 9.27 5.35 19.03
N ILE A 32 10.25 4.95 18.21
CA ILE A 32 10.23 5.22 16.77
C ILE A 32 9.26 4.29 16.06
N ILE A 33 9.23 3.01 16.44
CA ILE A 33 8.25 2.04 15.92
C ILE A 33 6.82 2.51 16.21
N GLN A 34 6.60 3.17 17.36
CA GLN A 34 5.29 3.70 17.73
C GLN A 34 4.77 4.77 16.75
N HIS A 35 5.64 5.58 16.13
CA HIS A 35 5.22 6.54 15.10
C HIS A 35 4.66 5.84 13.86
N PHE A 36 5.34 4.79 13.38
CA PHE A 36 4.86 3.97 12.28
C PHE A 36 3.55 3.26 12.62
N GLN A 37 3.49 2.64 13.81
CA GLN A 37 2.30 1.93 14.28
C GLN A 37 1.10 2.87 14.41
N ALA A 38 1.29 4.06 15.00
CA ALA A 38 0.23 5.06 15.14
C ALA A 38 -0.25 5.57 13.78
N ALA A 39 0.65 5.75 12.80
CA ALA A 39 0.26 6.13 11.45
C ALA A 39 -0.61 5.04 10.79
N ASP A 40 -0.23 3.76 10.91
CA ASP A 40 -0.99 2.65 10.35
C ASP A 40 -2.34 2.44 11.04
N ASP A 41 -2.39 2.53 12.37
CA ASP A 41 -3.63 2.44 13.16
C ASP A 41 -4.66 3.50 12.78
N ASN A 42 -4.19 4.67 12.34
CA ASN A 42 -5.03 5.78 11.89
C ASN A 42 -5.23 5.79 10.36
N GLY A 43 -4.70 4.80 9.63
CA GLY A 43 -4.82 4.71 8.17
C GLY A 43 -4.24 5.91 7.42
N ARG A 44 -3.24 6.59 7.98
CA ARG A 44 -2.68 7.85 7.46
C ARG A 44 -1.21 7.71 7.09
N TYR A 45 -0.73 8.47 6.12
CA TYR A 45 0.71 8.56 5.89
C TYR A 45 1.44 9.14 7.12
N LEU A 46 2.76 8.94 7.16
CA LEU A 46 3.62 9.59 8.15
C LEU A 46 3.52 11.11 7.99
N THR A 47 3.31 11.81 9.11
CA THR A 47 3.28 13.27 9.15
C THR A 47 4.71 13.83 9.08
N ASP A 48 4.83 15.14 8.88
CA ASP A 48 6.13 15.80 8.95
C ASP A 48 6.79 15.64 10.33
N ASP A 49 6.00 15.59 11.41
CA ASP A 49 6.51 15.32 12.75
C ASP A 49 7.00 13.88 12.88
N ASP A 50 6.22 12.89 12.44
CA ASP A 50 6.66 11.48 12.46
C ASP A 50 7.99 11.30 11.72
N LEU A 51 8.09 11.86 10.50
CA LEU A 51 9.32 11.79 9.69
C LEU A 51 10.51 12.50 10.36
N HIS A 52 10.27 13.62 11.04
CA HIS A 52 11.30 14.32 11.80
C HIS A 52 11.82 13.47 12.98
N GLN A 53 10.93 12.83 13.74
CA GLN A 53 11.33 11.95 14.85
C GLN A 53 12.12 10.73 14.35
N ILE A 54 11.68 10.10 13.26
CA ILE A 54 12.39 8.98 12.63
C ILE A 54 13.80 9.41 12.19
N LYS A 55 13.91 10.56 11.51
CA LYS A 55 15.20 11.12 11.06
C LYS A 55 16.14 11.40 12.22
N ALA A 56 15.63 11.94 13.32
CA ALA A 56 16.43 12.26 14.50
C ALA A 56 17.08 11.00 15.12
N CYS A 57 16.42 9.84 15.02
CA CYS A 57 16.94 8.57 15.50
C CYS A 57 17.93 7.92 14.53
N SER A 58 17.74 8.08 13.22
CA SER A 58 18.59 7.46 12.19
C SER A 58 18.92 8.46 11.08
N PRO A 59 19.89 9.37 11.29
CA PRO A 59 20.21 10.43 10.33
C PRO A 59 20.59 9.93 8.94
N ASP A 60 21.21 8.75 8.85
CA ASP A 60 21.63 8.14 7.59
C ASP A 60 20.44 7.74 6.69
N THR A 61 19.23 7.66 7.24
CA THR A 61 17.99 7.37 6.48
C THR A 61 17.35 8.60 5.85
N GLU A 62 17.95 9.79 6.00
CA GLU A 62 17.41 11.05 5.46
C GLU A 62 17.01 10.98 3.97
N PRO A 63 17.80 10.40 3.04
CA PRO A 63 17.38 10.28 1.65
C PRO A 63 16.09 9.48 1.47
N LEU A 64 15.92 8.39 2.22
CA LEU A 64 14.71 7.55 2.18
C LEU A 64 13.51 8.26 2.81
N ILE A 65 13.71 8.99 3.91
CA ILE A 65 12.67 9.81 4.55
C ILE A 65 12.17 10.89 3.60
N ASN A 66 13.08 11.60 2.91
CA ASN A 66 12.72 12.60 1.90
C ASN A 66 11.97 11.96 0.73
N THR A 67 12.35 10.76 0.32
CA THR A 67 11.64 10.01 -0.72
C THR A 67 10.24 9.59 -0.27
N ALA A 68 10.09 9.05 0.93
CA ALA A 68 8.78 8.72 1.51
C ALA A 68 7.87 9.95 1.61
N LYS A 69 8.42 11.11 1.99
CA LYS A 69 7.73 12.39 1.99
C LYS A 69 7.27 12.79 0.59
N PHE A 70 8.16 12.73 -0.40
CA PHE A 70 7.83 13.03 -1.78
C PHE A 70 6.69 12.14 -2.30
N LEU A 71 6.75 10.83 -2.06
CA LEU A 71 5.71 9.89 -2.48
C LEU A 71 4.37 10.15 -1.79
N ARG A 72 4.37 10.48 -0.49
CA ARG A 72 3.18 10.92 0.25
C ARG A 72 2.55 12.15 -0.40
N ASP A 73 3.36 13.17 -0.67
CA ASP A 73 2.88 14.46 -1.16
C ASP A 73 2.36 14.37 -2.60
N ASN A 74 2.80 13.37 -3.39
CA ASN A 74 2.35 13.10 -4.76
C ASN A 74 1.40 11.88 -4.88
N ALA A 75 0.92 11.33 -3.77
CA ALA A 75 0.15 10.08 -3.76
C ALA A 75 -1.11 10.12 -4.63
N SER A 76 -1.80 11.28 -4.68
CA SER A 76 -3.00 11.45 -5.50
C SER A 76 -2.71 11.29 -6.99
N ASP A 77 -1.62 11.88 -7.47
CA ASP A 77 -1.25 11.87 -8.88
C ASP A 77 -0.76 10.47 -9.28
N ILE A 78 0.09 9.85 -8.45
CA ILE A 78 0.56 8.47 -8.63
C ILE A 78 -0.62 7.49 -8.73
N VAL A 79 -1.61 7.60 -7.83
CA VAL A 79 -2.79 6.73 -7.85
C VAL A 79 -3.69 7.03 -9.05
N SER A 80 -3.78 8.29 -9.51
CA SER A 80 -4.54 8.63 -10.71
C SER A 80 -3.93 8.02 -11.97
N GLU A 81 -2.60 8.10 -12.14
CA GLU A 81 -1.88 7.47 -13.25
C GLU A 81 -2.11 5.95 -13.25
N ALA A 82 -1.96 5.30 -12.10
CA ALA A 82 -2.21 3.86 -11.96
C ALA A 82 -3.66 3.47 -12.32
N ARG A 83 -4.64 4.26 -11.88
CA ARG A 83 -6.05 4.07 -12.24
C ARG A 83 -6.25 4.18 -13.75
N GLU A 84 -5.67 5.19 -14.39
CA GLU A 84 -5.79 5.40 -15.84
C GLU A 84 -5.19 4.22 -16.63
N THR A 85 -4.02 3.73 -16.22
CA THR A 85 -3.40 2.54 -16.82
C THR A 85 -4.30 1.30 -16.69
N VAL A 86 -4.88 1.05 -15.51
CA VAL A 86 -5.81 -0.08 -15.30
C VAL A 86 -7.05 0.06 -16.18
N LEU A 87 -7.64 1.25 -16.28
CA LEU A 87 -8.82 1.47 -17.11
C LEU A 87 -8.52 1.34 -18.61
N ALA A 88 -7.32 1.74 -19.04
CA ALA A 88 -6.88 1.57 -20.43
C ALA A 88 -6.63 0.08 -20.77
N GLN A 89 -6.02 -0.68 -19.86
CA GLN A 89 -5.74 -2.10 -20.05
C GLN A 89 -7.00 -2.97 -19.94
N TYR A 90 -7.96 -2.57 -19.10
CA TYR A 90 -9.20 -3.30 -18.84
C TYR A 90 -10.43 -2.39 -19.07
N PRO A 91 -10.76 -2.02 -20.33
CA PRO A 91 -11.76 -0.99 -20.65
C PRO A 91 -13.20 -1.31 -20.22
N ASP A 92 -13.51 -2.59 -19.95
CA ASP A 92 -14.83 -3.04 -19.52
C ASP A 92 -14.92 -3.32 -18.00
N ILE A 93 -13.83 -3.16 -17.24
CA ILE A 93 -13.74 -3.59 -15.83
C ILE A 93 -14.74 -2.87 -14.91
N THR A 94 -15.13 -1.64 -15.25
CA THR A 94 -16.09 -0.82 -14.51
C THR A 94 -17.51 -0.84 -15.10
N LYS A 95 -17.72 -1.53 -16.22
CA LYS A 95 -19.05 -1.69 -16.86
C LYS A 95 -19.85 -2.80 -16.18
N PRO A 96 -21.18 -2.87 -16.34
CA PRO A 96 -21.98 -3.98 -15.80
C PRO A 96 -21.40 -5.35 -16.19
N GLY A 97 -21.14 -6.20 -15.20
CA GLY A 97 -20.47 -7.50 -15.37
C GLY A 97 -18.94 -7.46 -15.24
N GLY A 98 -18.33 -6.28 -15.23
CA GLY A 98 -16.90 -6.08 -14.98
C GLY A 98 -16.52 -6.23 -13.50
N GLY A 99 -15.28 -6.63 -13.25
CA GLY A 99 -14.76 -6.97 -11.91
C GLY A 99 -14.64 -5.79 -10.93
N LEU A 100 -14.87 -4.55 -11.36
CA LEU A 100 -14.91 -3.33 -10.53
C LEU A 100 -16.27 -2.61 -10.60
N TYR A 101 -17.30 -3.25 -11.17
CA TYR A 101 -18.68 -2.75 -11.10
C TYR A 101 -19.38 -3.26 -9.82
N PRO A 102 -20.23 -2.45 -9.17
CA PRO A 102 -20.60 -1.06 -9.48
C PRO A 102 -19.56 -0.04 -9.01
N ALA A 103 -19.73 1.24 -9.34
CA ALA A 103 -18.78 2.32 -9.02
C ALA A 103 -18.21 2.30 -7.57
N PRO A 104 -18.98 2.03 -6.49
CA PRO A 104 -18.40 1.91 -5.14
C PRO A 104 -17.31 0.85 -4.99
N ARG A 105 -17.33 -0.19 -5.81
CA ARG A 105 -16.31 -1.25 -5.87
C ARG A 105 -15.04 -0.76 -6.56
N ALA A 106 -15.17 -0.01 -7.65
CA ALA A 106 -14.04 0.68 -8.27
C ALA A 106 -13.40 1.67 -7.28
N GLU A 107 -14.20 2.46 -6.57
CA GLU A 107 -13.68 3.38 -5.54
C GLU A 107 -12.96 2.65 -4.40
N ALA A 108 -13.38 1.44 -4.05
CA ALA A 108 -12.65 0.61 -3.08
C ALA A 108 -11.27 0.20 -3.61
N CYS A 109 -11.21 -0.28 -4.86
CA CYS A 109 -9.95 -0.62 -5.53
C CYS A 109 -8.97 0.58 -5.58
N TRP A 110 -9.46 1.78 -5.91
CA TRP A 110 -8.61 2.98 -5.94
C TRP A 110 -8.14 3.41 -4.55
N ARG A 111 -8.96 3.19 -3.51
CA ARG A 111 -8.51 3.37 -2.12
C ARG A 111 -7.43 2.37 -1.74
N ASP A 112 -7.51 1.12 -2.22
CA ASP A 112 -6.48 0.11 -1.96
C ASP A 112 -5.13 0.51 -2.57
N PHE A 113 -5.11 1.12 -3.76
CA PHE A 113 -3.89 1.68 -4.37
C PHE A 113 -3.22 2.73 -3.49
N TRP A 114 -4.02 3.67 -2.95
CA TRP A 114 -3.52 4.66 -1.99
C TRP A 114 -3.01 4.00 -0.70
N HIS A 115 -3.69 2.95 -0.22
CA HIS A 115 -3.26 2.19 0.96
C HIS A 115 -1.95 1.44 0.71
N PHE A 116 -1.76 0.82 -0.45
CA PHE A 116 -0.51 0.14 -0.80
C PHE A 116 0.66 1.10 -0.88
N LEU A 117 0.49 2.24 -1.54
CA LEU A 117 1.52 3.27 -1.58
C LEU A 117 1.87 3.74 -0.16
N ARG A 118 0.87 3.97 0.71
CA ARG A 118 1.10 4.28 2.13
C ARG A 118 1.96 3.24 2.83
N CYS A 119 1.62 1.95 2.70
CA CYS A 119 2.39 0.86 3.32
C CYS A 119 3.84 0.83 2.82
N ILE A 120 4.04 1.02 1.51
CA ILE A 120 5.36 1.09 0.89
C ILE A 120 6.16 2.27 1.46
N THR A 121 5.54 3.45 1.65
CA THR A 121 6.24 4.60 2.24
C THR A 121 6.72 4.35 3.68
N TYR A 122 6.03 3.50 4.45
CA TYR A 122 6.51 3.10 5.76
C TYR A 122 7.77 2.25 5.65
N GLY A 123 7.77 1.23 4.78
CA GLY A 123 8.95 0.42 4.51
C GLY A 123 10.15 1.28 4.09
N ILE A 124 9.94 2.22 3.16
CA ILE A 124 10.98 3.15 2.70
C ILE A 124 11.50 4.00 3.86
N ALA A 125 10.62 4.69 4.60
CA ALA A 125 11.04 5.55 5.71
C ALA A 125 11.70 4.78 6.87
N GLY A 126 11.32 3.51 7.05
CA GLY A 126 11.95 2.59 8.00
C GLY A 126 13.18 1.86 7.44
N SER A 127 13.57 2.09 6.20
CA SER A 127 14.67 1.38 5.53
C SER A 127 14.56 -0.15 5.62
N SER A 128 13.35 -0.69 5.58
CA SER A 128 13.08 -2.14 5.69
C SER A 128 12.06 -2.61 4.65
N THR A 129 12.48 -3.54 3.80
CA THR A 129 11.59 -4.18 2.81
C THR A 129 10.63 -5.17 3.46
N GLU A 130 10.95 -5.65 4.66
CA GLU A 130 10.12 -6.54 5.47
C GLU A 130 9.11 -5.74 6.31
N PHE A 131 8.24 -4.97 5.64
CA PHE A 131 7.22 -4.13 6.26
C PHE A 131 5.82 -4.78 6.29
N THR A 132 5.69 -6.01 5.77
CA THR A 132 4.39 -6.68 5.64
C THR A 132 4.15 -7.80 6.64
N SER A 133 2.90 -7.97 7.07
CA SER A 133 2.42 -9.09 7.89
C SER A 133 2.03 -10.28 7.02
N ALA A 134 2.66 -11.45 7.23
CA ALA A 134 2.25 -12.69 6.57
C ALA A 134 0.81 -13.09 6.93
N GLU A 135 0.41 -12.90 8.18
CA GLU A 135 -0.97 -13.14 8.63
C GLU A 135 -1.94 -12.15 7.98
N GLY A 136 -1.60 -10.86 7.96
CA GLY A 136 -2.42 -9.83 7.32
C GLY A 136 -2.62 -10.07 5.83
N LEU A 137 -1.55 -10.44 5.11
CA LEU A 137 -1.61 -10.81 3.70
C LEU A 137 -2.45 -12.06 3.46
N HIS A 138 -2.38 -13.05 4.36
CA HIS A 138 -3.24 -14.23 4.28
C HIS A 138 -4.73 -13.85 4.35
N TYR A 139 -5.14 -13.04 5.34
CA TYR A 139 -6.53 -12.60 5.44
C TYR A 139 -6.96 -11.67 4.30
N MET A 140 -6.05 -10.87 3.78
CA MET A 140 -6.30 -10.06 2.60
C MET A 140 -6.54 -10.92 1.36
N ASN A 141 -5.79 -12.00 1.17
CA ASN A 141 -6.04 -12.96 0.08
C ASN A 141 -7.44 -13.59 0.21
N LEU A 142 -7.81 -14.03 1.41
CA LEU A 142 -9.17 -14.53 1.68
C LEU A 142 -10.25 -13.48 1.38
N LEU A 143 -10.02 -12.22 1.79
CA LEU A 143 -10.91 -11.10 1.51
C LEU A 143 -11.06 -10.86 0.01
N TYR A 144 -9.95 -10.82 -0.71
CA TYR A 144 -9.95 -10.56 -2.15
C TYR A 144 -10.63 -11.68 -2.92
N LYS A 145 -10.44 -12.92 -2.49
CA LYS A 145 -11.14 -14.09 -3.05
C LYS A 145 -12.65 -14.02 -2.80
N GLU A 146 -13.07 -13.75 -1.56
CA GLU A 146 -14.49 -13.64 -1.18
C GLU A 146 -15.17 -12.49 -1.95
N MET A 147 -14.47 -11.37 -2.07
CA MET A 147 -14.94 -10.20 -2.80
C MET A 147 -14.77 -10.35 -4.32
N GLN A 148 -14.14 -11.41 -4.83
CA GLN A 148 -13.85 -11.63 -6.25
C GLN A 148 -13.04 -10.49 -6.89
N VAL A 149 -12.09 -9.91 -6.16
CA VAL A 149 -11.24 -8.80 -6.63
C VAL A 149 -10.42 -9.27 -7.84
N PRO A 150 -10.37 -8.49 -8.94
CA PRO A 150 -9.59 -8.85 -10.12
C PRO A 150 -8.08 -8.67 -9.85
N ILE A 151 -7.43 -9.69 -9.28
CA ILE A 151 -6.00 -9.68 -8.94
C ILE A 151 -5.09 -9.20 -10.08
N PRO A 152 -5.28 -9.64 -11.36
CA PRO A 152 -4.44 -9.15 -12.45
C PRO A 152 -4.50 -7.63 -12.64
N ALA A 153 -5.68 -7.02 -12.44
CA ALA A 153 -5.85 -5.57 -12.52
C ALA A 153 -5.22 -4.86 -11.31
N MET A 154 -5.28 -5.46 -10.12
CA MET A 154 -4.61 -4.92 -8.93
C MET A 154 -3.09 -4.94 -9.08
N VAL A 155 -2.53 -6.03 -9.61
CA VAL A 155 -1.10 -6.18 -9.87
C VAL A 155 -0.64 -5.17 -10.92
N SER A 156 -1.36 -5.03 -12.03
CA SER A 156 -1.07 -4.02 -13.06
C SER A 156 -1.08 -2.60 -12.49
N GLY A 157 -2.09 -2.26 -11.68
CA GLY A 157 -2.13 -0.96 -11.01
C GLY A 157 -0.96 -0.73 -10.07
N LEU A 158 -0.55 -1.75 -9.29
CA LEU A 158 0.60 -1.61 -8.38
C LEU A 158 1.93 -1.54 -9.14
N GLU A 159 2.06 -2.20 -10.29
CA GLU A 159 3.20 -2.05 -11.21
C GLU A 159 3.27 -0.62 -11.79
N GLU A 160 2.13 0.01 -12.13
CA GLU A 160 2.12 1.42 -12.53
C GLU A 160 2.39 2.35 -11.34
N ILE A 161 1.89 2.06 -10.13
CA ILE A 161 2.25 2.84 -8.92
C ILE A 161 3.77 2.85 -8.75
N LYS A 162 4.43 1.70 -8.93
CA LYS A 162 5.90 1.63 -8.96
C LYS A 162 6.45 2.53 -10.06
N ALA A 163 6.04 2.33 -11.31
CA ALA A 163 6.56 3.09 -12.44
C ALA A 163 6.42 4.61 -12.24
N ALA A 164 5.23 5.09 -11.84
CA ALA A 164 4.95 6.49 -11.54
C ALA A 164 5.75 7.02 -10.35
N SER A 165 5.91 6.24 -9.28
CA SER A 165 6.70 6.62 -8.09
C SER A 165 8.20 6.80 -8.40
N LEU A 166 8.72 6.03 -9.36
CA LEU A 166 10.12 6.08 -9.76
C LEU A 166 10.41 7.24 -10.74
N LYS A 167 9.37 7.85 -11.34
CA LYS A 167 9.53 9.01 -12.24
C LYS A 167 10.07 10.20 -11.43
N GLY A 168 11.19 10.77 -11.88
CA GLY A 168 11.76 11.97 -11.28
C GLY A 168 12.62 11.76 -10.04
N LEU A 169 12.83 10.52 -9.60
CA LEU A 169 13.82 10.20 -8.57
C LEU A 169 15.22 10.07 -9.19
N SER A 170 16.24 10.51 -8.46
CA SER A 170 17.64 10.40 -8.90
C SER A 170 18.19 8.98 -8.80
N GLU A 171 17.73 8.19 -7.83
CA GLU A 171 18.20 6.83 -7.53
C GLU A 171 17.00 5.87 -7.38
N PRO A 172 16.24 5.62 -8.46
CA PRO A 172 15.02 4.81 -8.43
C PRO A 172 15.26 3.35 -7.98
N GLU A 173 16.45 2.81 -8.26
CA GLU A 173 16.86 1.46 -7.86
C GLU A 173 16.86 1.25 -6.34
N THR A 174 17.06 2.31 -5.56
CA THR A 174 17.13 2.25 -4.10
C THR A 174 15.77 1.95 -3.47
N ILE A 175 14.67 2.39 -4.11
CA ILE A 175 13.31 2.16 -3.58
C ILE A 175 12.50 1.12 -4.35
N ALA A 176 12.93 0.71 -5.55
CA ALA A 176 12.25 -0.31 -6.34
C ALA A 176 11.97 -1.62 -5.55
N PRO A 177 12.88 -2.14 -4.69
CA PRO A 177 12.64 -3.36 -3.92
C PRO A 177 11.41 -3.32 -3.00
N TYR A 178 11.03 -2.15 -2.46
CA TYR A 178 9.88 -2.01 -1.57
C TYR A 178 8.56 -2.21 -2.33
N PHE A 179 8.49 -1.73 -3.57
CA PHE A 179 7.34 -2.00 -4.46
C PHE A 179 7.33 -3.46 -4.90
N ASP A 180 8.50 -3.98 -5.31
CA ASP A 180 8.63 -5.37 -5.77
C ASP A 180 8.19 -6.37 -4.71
N HIS A 181 8.53 -6.11 -3.44
CA HIS A 181 8.05 -6.90 -2.31
C HIS A 181 6.53 -7.04 -2.33
N LEU A 182 5.79 -5.93 -2.29
CA LEU A 182 4.32 -5.98 -2.23
C LEU A 182 3.69 -6.52 -3.53
N ILE A 183 4.25 -6.20 -4.70
CA ILE A 183 3.82 -6.74 -5.99
C ILE A 183 3.94 -8.27 -5.98
N ASN A 184 5.07 -8.81 -5.50
CA ASN A 184 5.29 -10.25 -5.42
C ASN A 184 4.34 -10.92 -4.44
N GLN A 185 4.03 -10.29 -3.30
CA GLN A 185 3.00 -10.79 -2.37
C GLN A 185 1.62 -10.89 -3.05
N LEU A 186 1.19 -9.84 -3.76
CA LEU A 186 -0.09 -9.84 -4.47
C LEU A 186 -0.15 -10.85 -5.62
N LYS A 187 0.97 -11.07 -6.34
CA LYS A 187 1.05 -12.09 -7.41
C LYS A 187 0.85 -13.52 -6.89
N ASN A 188 1.07 -13.76 -5.60
CA ASN A 188 0.86 -15.06 -4.96
C ASN A 188 -0.58 -15.26 -4.46
N PHE A 189 -1.47 -14.28 -4.62
CA PHE A 189 -2.87 -14.43 -4.25
C PHE A 189 -3.59 -15.38 -5.22
N SER A 190 -4.65 -16.04 -4.72
CA SER A 190 -5.29 -17.19 -5.37
C SER A 190 -6.77 -16.98 -5.67
#